data_AF-A0A8I0MP35-F1
#
_entry.id   AF-A0A8I0MP35-F1
#
_cell.length_a   1.000
_cell.length_b   1.000
_cell.length_c   1.000
_cell.angle_alpha   90.00
_cell.angle_beta   90.00
_cell.angle_gamma   90.00
#
_symmetry.space_group_name_H-M   'P 1'
#
loop_
_entity.id
_entity.type
_entity.pdbx_description
1 polymer ?
#
loop_
_entity_poly.entity_id
_entity_poly.type
_entity_poly.pdbx_seq_one_letter_code
_entity_poly.pdbx_strand_id
1 'polypeptide(L)'
;MARRIELRGIANALNESFVSRNNDFKGYWTIGQLRLLAINNNLITMDFLLTSPKSAPNFNLIHYVELHYAVMLERLLRKQQIPDTWVSEASITLDFNVNAKNEQLNKCSTSGEPFQCCCQIIDDIGRGYSSVVYGRSQVHSSVKELKRLEY
;
A
#
# COMPACT_ATOMS: atom_id res chain seq x y z
N MET A 1 -1.60 26.15 8.60
CA MET A 1 -2.43 25.68 9.73
C MET A 1 -2.83 24.25 9.45
N ALA A 2 -2.66 23.35 10.41
CA ALA A 2 -3.10 21.97 10.30
C ALA A 2 -4.62 21.90 10.13
N ARG A 3 -5.10 21.12 9.16
CA ARG A 3 -6.52 20.90 8.92
C ARG A 3 -6.76 19.41 8.76
N ARG A 4 -7.83 18.88 9.35
CA ARG A 4 -8.19 17.45 9.24
C ARG A 4 -8.42 17.01 7.79
N ILE A 5 -8.85 17.91 6.91
CA ILE A 5 -8.99 17.62 5.47
C ILE A 5 -7.67 17.23 4.80
N GLU A 6 -6.52 17.64 5.34
CA GLU A 6 -5.19 17.26 4.85
C GLU A 6 -4.89 15.77 5.09
N LEU A 7 -5.58 15.10 6.03
CA LEU A 7 -5.47 13.65 6.21
C LEU A 7 -5.87 12.89 4.94
N ARG A 8 -6.81 13.43 4.14
CA ARG A 8 -7.12 12.87 2.82
C ARG A 8 -5.94 12.96 1.86
N GLY A 9 -5.20 14.06 1.89
CA GLY A 9 -3.98 14.24 1.10
C GLY A 9 -2.88 13.27 1.53
N ILE A 10 -2.74 13.05 2.84
CA ILE A 10 -1.80 12.06 3.39
C ILE A 10 -2.18 10.63 2.97
N ALA A 11 -3.46 10.25 3.08
CA ALA A 11 -3.94 8.95 2.62
C ALA A 11 -3.66 8.74 1.12
N ASN A 12 -3.83 9.79 0.30
CA ASN A 12 -3.50 9.73 -1.12
C ASN A 12 -2.01 9.53 -1.38
N ALA A 13 -1.15 10.31 -0.70
CA ALA A 13 0.29 10.20 -0.84
C ALA A 13 0.84 8.83 -0.39
N LEU A 14 0.28 8.26 0.68
CA LEU A 14 0.60 6.90 1.12
C LEU A 14 0.20 5.89 0.06
N ASN A 15 -1.03 5.98 -0.45
CA ASN A 15 -1.55 5.03 -1.43
C ASN A 15 -0.77 5.07 -2.76
N GLU A 16 -0.51 6.27 -3.30
CA GLU A 16 0.30 6.46 -4.50
C GLU A 16 1.72 5.93 -4.33
N SER A 17 2.34 6.18 -3.16
CA SER A 17 3.66 5.64 -2.86
C SER A 17 3.65 4.12 -2.71
N PHE A 18 2.55 3.55 -2.22
CA PHE A 18 2.36 2.10 -2.06
C PHE A 18 2.25 1.38 -3.41
N VAL A 19 1.42 1.91 -4.30
CA VAL A 19 1.22 1.33 -5.64
C VAL A 19 2.34 1.65 -6.63
N SER A 20 3.23 2.58 -6.27
CA SER A 20 4.33 3.00 -7.13
C SER A 20 5.22 1.82 -7.52
N ARG A 21 5.71 1.83 -8.77
CA ARG A 21 6.73 0.91 -9.26
C ARG A 21 8.07 1.04 -8.56
N ASN A 22 8.29 2.15 -7.84
CA ASN A 22 9.52 2.39 -7.08
C ASN A 22 9.44 1.81 -5.66
N ASN A 23 8.29 1.25 -5.26
CA ASN A 23 8.15 0.54 -4.00
C ASN A 23 8.69 -0.88 -4.16
N ASP A 24 9.97 -1.05 -3.89
CA ASP A 24 10.64 -2.35 -3.96
C ASP A 24 11.00 -2.89 -2.58
N PHE A 25 10.91 -4.21 -2.45
CA PHE A 25 11.45 -4.96 -1.33
C PHE A 25 12.45 -5.99 -1.87
N LYS A 26 13.69 -5.95 -1.40
CA LYS A 26 14.78 -6.83 -1.89
C LYS A 26 14.97 -6.80 -3.41
N GLY A 27 14.77 -5.62 -4.03
CA GLY A 27 14.99 -5.41 -5.46
C GLY A 27 13.85 -5.85 -6.39
N TYR A 28 12.70 -6.24 -5.81
CA TYR A 28 11.51 -6.60 -6.57
C TYR A 28 10.31 -5.78 -6.14
N TRP A 29 9.43 -5.49 -7.09
CA TRP A 29 8.25 -4.70 -6.83
C TRP A 29 7.36 -5.32 -5.76
N THR A 30 7.13 -4.58 -4.68
CA THR A 30 6.48 -5.04 -3.44
C THR A 30 5.11 -5.65 -3.70
N ILE A 31 4.28 -5.06 -4.58
CA ILE A 31 2.93 -5.57 -4.88
C ILE A 31 2.97 -6.96 -5.52
N GLY A 32 3.93 -7.22 -6.41
CA GLY A 32 4.07 -8.54 -7.03
C GLY A 32 4.38 -9.63 -6.00
N GLN A 33 5.23 -9.29 -5.00
CA GLN A 33 5.57 -10.19 -3.90
C GLN A 33 4.40 -10.39 -2.94
N LEU A 34 3.66 -9.33 -2.62
CA LEU A 34 2.45 -9.41 -1.79
C LEU A 34 1.37 -10.27 -2.45
N ARG A 35 1.21 -10.17 -3.76
CA ARG A 35 0.31 -11.05 -4.50
C ARG A 35 0.71 -12.52 -4.42
N LEU A 36 2.00 -12.83 -4.60
CA LEU A 36 2.50 -14.20 -4.44
C LEU A 36 2.23 -14.71 -3.02
N LEU A 37 2.48 -13.88 -2.02
CA LEU A 37 2.22 -14.20 -0.62
C LEU A 37 0.73 -14.47 -0.38
N ALA A 38 -0.17 -13.65 -0.93
CA ALA A 38 -1.61 -13.84 -0.83
C ALA A 38 -2.06 -15.16 -1.46
N ILE A 39 -1.58 -15.47 -2.67
CA ILE A 39 -1.86 -16.74 -3.37
C ILE A 39 -1.41 -17.93 -2.52
N ASN A 40 -0.19 -17.90 -1.98
CA ASN A 40 0.35 -18.99 -1.15
C ASN A 40 -0.45 -19.23 0.13
N ASN A 41 -1.18 -18.21 0.61
CA ASN A 41 -2.01 -18.29 1.81
C ASN A 41 -3.52 -18.35 1.49
N ASN A 42 -3.91 -18.48 0.22
CA ASN A 42 -5.31 -18.43 -0.25
C ASN A 42 -6.07 -17.17 0.21
N LEU A 43 -5.38 -16.03 0.28
CA LEU A 43 -5.95 -14.75 0.64
C LEU A 43 -6.34 -13.97 -0.61
N ILE A 44 -7.52 -13.35 -0.57
CA ILE A 44 -7.97 -12.41 -1.60
C ILE A 44 -7.69 -10.95 -1.22
N THR A 45 -7.57 -10.68 0.08
CA THR A 45 -7.29 -9.36 0.63
C THR A 45 -6.12 -9.43 1.62
N MET A 46 -5.40 -8.32 1.75
CA MET A 46 -4.34 -8.13 2.74
C MET A 46 -4.46 -6.75 3.38
N ASP A 47 -4.42 -6.71 4.71
CA ASP A 47 -4.50 -5.49 5.50
C ASP A 47 -3.17 -5.22 6.21
N PHE A 48 -2.72 -3.97 6.17
CA PHE A 48 -1.50 -3.50 6.82
C PHE A 48 -1.86 -2.36 7.77
N LEU A 49 -1.55 -2.52 9.05
CA LEU A 49 -1.81 -1.52 10.09
C LEU A 49 -0.59 -0.62 10.28
N LEU A 50 -0.79 0.70 10.23
CA LEU A 50 0.29 1.69 10.30
C LEU A 50 0.44 2.30 11.69
N THR A 51 -0.58 2.22 12.54
CA THR A 51 -0.59 2.82 13.89
C THR A 51 -0.02 1.91 14.99
N SER A 52 0.28 0.64 14.68
CA SER A 52 0.87 -0.28 15.66
C SER A 52 1.74 -1.34 14.96
N PRO A 53 2.97 -1.01 14.54
CA PRO A 53 3.92 -2.04 14.16
C PRO A 53 4.25 -2.86 15.41
N LYS A 54 3.61 -4.03 15.55
CA LYS A 54 4.01 -5.00 16.57
C LYS A 54 5.45 -5.38 16.28
N SER A 55 6.33 -5.31 17.28
CA SER A 55 7.72 -5.76 17.14
C SER A 55 7.72 -7.27 16.91
N ALA A 56 7.63 -7.68 15.65
CA ALA A 56 7.77 -9.06 15.27
C ALA A 56 9.27 -9.36 15.12
N PRO A 57 9.79 -10.46 15.71
CA PRO A 57 11.20 -10.79 15.62
C PRO A 57 11.66 -11.18 14.20
N ASN A 58 10.72 -11.32 13.25
CA ASN A 58 11.00 -11.73 11.88
C ASN A 58 10.71 -10.59 10.90
N PHE A 59 11.79 -10.05 10.31
CA PHE A 59 11.74 -9.02 9.26
C PHE A 59 11.22 -9.62 7.94
N ASN A 60 9.92 -9.86 7.87
CA ASN A 60 9.24 -10.35 6.68
C ASN A 60 8.64 -9.20 5.85
N LEU A 61 8.14 -9.52 4.65
CA LEU A 61 7.57 -8.54 3.72
C LEU A 61 6.43 -7.71 4.34
N ILE A 62 5.55 -8.34 5.13
CA ILE A 62 4.42 -7.65 5.80
C ILE A 62 4.95 -6.64 6.80
N HIS A 63 5.87 -7.06 7.66
CA HIS A 63 6.45 -6.18 8.68
C HIS A 63 7.24 -5.02 8.06
N TYR A 64 7.96 -5.27 6.96
CA TYR A 64 8.63 -4.21 6.19
C TYR A 64 7.63 -3.16 5.71
N VAL A 65 6.51 -3.60 5.11
CA VAL A 65 5.46 -2.71 4.63
C VAL A 65 4.88 -1.88 5.78
N GLU A 66 4.43 -2.54 6.86
CA GLU A 66 3.83 -1.86 8.00
C GLU A 66 4.77 -0.80 8.59
N LEU A 67 6.04 -1.16 8.84
CA LEU A 67 7.03 -0.24 9.40
C LEU A 67 7.36 0.91 8.44
N HIS A 68 7.56 0.61 7.16
CA HIS A 68 7.90 1.63 6.15
C HIS A 68 6.80 2.69 6.04
N TYR A 69 5.54 2.26 5.97
CA TYR A 69 4.41 3.18 5.82
C TYR A 69 3.99 3.84 7.13
N ALA A 70 4.24 3.22 8.29
CA ALA A 70 4.13 3.89 9.59
C ALA A 70 5.10 5.07 9.71
N VAL A 71 6.38 4.87 9.38
CA VAL A 71 7.38 5.95 9.37
C VAL A 71 7.04 7.03 8.34
N MET A 72 6.53 6.63 7.17
CA MET A 72 6.09 7.58 6.16
C MET A 72 4.89 8.42 6.62
N LEU A 73 3.92 7.81 7.29
CA LEU A 73 2.76 8.49 7.89
C LEU A 73 3.21 9.55 8.90
N GLU A 74 4.04 9.18 9.87
CA GLU A 74 4.59 10.14 10.87
C GLU A 74 5.30 11.31 10.19
N ARG A 75 6.12 11.04 9.17
CA ARG A 75 6.83 12.08 8.41
C ARG A 75 5.86 13.03 7.71
N LEU A 76 4.79 12.51 7.11
CA LEU A 76 3.78 13.31 6.41
C LEU A 76 2.95 14.15 7.39
N LEU A 77 2.57 13.59 8.54
CA LEU A 77 1.87 14.32 9.61
C LEU A 77 2.71 15.49 10.11
N ARG A 78 3.98 15.25 10.46
CA ARG A 78 4.92 16.30 10.89
C ARG A 78 5.12 17.38 9.84
N LYS A 79 5.26 17.00 8.56
CA LYS A 79 5.39 17.96 7.45
C LYS A 79 4.17 18.89 7.33
N GLN A 80 2.98 18.38 7.59
CA GLN A 80 1.73 19.14 7.56
C GLN A 80 1.38 19.78 8.92
N GLN A 81 2.24 19.62 9.93
CA GLN A 81 2.05 20.07 11.31
C GLN A 81 0.77 19.51 11.96
N ILE A 82 0.35 18.31 11.54
CA ILE A 82 -0.82 17.63 12.09
C ILE A 82 -0.37 16.85 13.33
N PRO A 83 -1.04 16.99 14.49
CA PRO A 83 -0.74 16.19 15.67
C PRO A 83 -0.98 14.70 15.41
N ASP A 84 -0.05 13.86 15.83
CA ASP A 84 -0.19 12.40 15.72
C ASP A 84 -1.41 11.89 16.50
N THR A 85 -1.80 12.57 17.58
CA THR A 85 -2.99 12.27 18.39
C THR A 85 -4.31 12.43 17.64
N TRP A 86 -4.32 13.08 16.47
CA TRP A 86 -5.51 13.16 15.63
C TRP A 86 -5.73 11.90 14.80
N VAL A 87 -4.76 11.00 14.73
CA VAL A 87 -4.90 9.73 14.01
C VAL A 87 -5.15 8.63 15.02
N SER A 88 -6.36 8.06 14.98
CA SER A 88 -6.74 6.91 15.80
C SER A 88 -6.28 5.61 15.15
N GLU A 89 -6.50 5.49 13.84
CA GLU A 89 -6.14 4.31 13.06
C GLU A 89 -5.69 4.73 11.66
N ALA A 90 -4.73 4.01 11.11
CA ALA A 90 -4.36 4.13 9.70
C ALA A 90 -4.01 2.75 9.15
N SER A 91 -4.53 2.45 7.97
CA SER A 91 -4.37 1.15 7.33
C SER A 91 -4.24 1.28 5.81
N ILE A 92 -3.63 0.26 5.21
CA ILE A 92 -3.61 0.04 3.77
C ILE A 92 -4.19 -1.35 3.53
N THR A 93 -5.21 -1.43 2.68
CA THR A 93 -5.85 -2.68 2.27
C THR A 93 -5.59 -2.91 0.78
N LEU A 94 -5.03 -4.08 0.48
CA LEU A 94 -4.91 -4.60 -0.87
C LEU A 94 -6.01 -5.63 -1.12
N ASP A 95 -6.76 -5.45 -2.20
CA ASP A 95 -7.73 -6.42 -2.70
C ASP A 95 -7.30 -6.91 -4.08
N PHE A 96 -7.16 -8.22 -4.23
CA PHE A 96 -6.82 -8.89 -5.48
C PHE A 96 -8.05 -9.42 -6.22
N ASN A 97 -9.23 -9.41 -5.62
CA ASN A 97 -10.49 -9.86 -6.22
C ASN A 97 -11.25 -8.71 -6.89
N VAL A 98 -10.57 -8.00 -7.80
CA VAL A 98 -11.14 -6.83 -8.47
C VAL A 98 -11.70 -7.20 -9.83
N ASN A 99 -12.95 -6.80 -10.08
CA ASN A 99 -13.56 -6.94 -11.40
C ASN A 99 -12.81 -6.09 -12.43
N ALA A 100 -12.30 -6.75 -13.48
CA ALA A 100 -11.47 -6.15 -14.52
C ALA A 100 -12.15 -5.05 -15.38
N LYS A 101 -13.45 -4.80 -15.18
CA LYS A 101 -14.25 -3.83 -15.95
C LYS A 101 -14.13 -2.38 -15.44
N ASN A 102 -13.29 -2.12 -14.44
CA ASN A 102 -13.14 -0.78 -13.88
C ASN A 102 -12.36 0.13 -14.86
N GLU A 103 -12.92 1.27 -15.25
CA GLU A 103 -12.33 2.17 -16.26
C GLU A 103 -10.92 2.67 -15.89
N GLN A 104 -10.61 2.75 -14.59
CA GLN A 104 -9.29 3.13 -14.11
C GLN A 104 -8.22 2.08 -14.43
N LEU A 105 -8.58 0.80 -14.50
CA LEU A 105 -7.68 -0.28 -14.89
C LEU A 105 -7.29 -0.22 -16.38
N ASN A 106 -8.15 0.36 -17.23
CA ASN A 106 -7.89 0.53 -18.65
C ASN A 106 -6.80 1.58 -18.93
N LYS A 107 -6.51 2.45 -17.94
CA LYS A 107 -5.45 3.46 -18.02
C LYS A 107 -4.10 2.97 -17.47
N CYS A 108 -4.06 1.81 -16.81
CA CYS A 108 -2.82 1.24 -16.29
C CYS A 108 -2.01 0.59 -17.41
N SER A 109 -0.81 1.12 -17.67
CA SER A 109 0.13 0.55 -18.65
C SER A 109 0.78 -0.76 -18.19
N THR A 110 0.66 -1.10 -16.90
CA THR A 110 1.28 -2.29 -16.31
C THR A 110 0.51 -3.55 -16.68
N SER A 111 1.20 -4.61 -17.11
CA SER A 111 0.58 -5.92 -17.35
C SER A 111 0.34 -6.69 -16.04
N GLY A 112 -0.53 -7.70 -16.07
CA GLY A 112 -0.88 -8.52 -14.91
C GLY A 112 -2.38 -8.53 -14.62
N GLU A 113 -2.79 -9.06 -13.49
CA GLU A 113 -4.21 -9.07 -13.09
C GLU A 113 -4.49 -7.86 -12.19
N PRO A 114 -5.76 -7.43 -12.09
CA PRO A 114 -6.10 -6.20 -11.41
C PRO A 114 -6.00 -6.34 -9.89
N PHE A 115 -5.71 -5.24 -9.23
CA PHE A 115 -5.81 -5.10 -7.79
C PHE A 115 -6.35 -3.70 -7.45
N GLN A 116 -6.88 -3.57 -6.25
CA GLN A 116 -7.32 -2.32 -5.65
C GLN A 116 -6.54 -2.12 -4.37
N CYS A 117 -6.01 -0.91 -4.19
CA CYS A 117 -5.35 -0.50 -2.98
C CYS A 117 -6.15 0.64 -2.34
N CYS A 118 -6.59 0.46 -1.11
CA CYS A 118 -7.28 1.46 -0.32
C CYS A 118 -6.39 1.86 0.85
N CYS A 119 -6.07 3.14 0.99
CA CYS A 119 -5.48 3.66 2.23
C CYS A 119 -6.57 4.40 3.00
N GLN A 120 -6.72 4.09 4.28
CA GLN A 120 -7.70 4.71 5.16
C GLN A 120 -6.99 5.27 6.40
N ILE A 121 -7.38 6.48 6.79
CA ILE A 121 -6.98 7.11 8.04
C ILE A 121 -8.26 7.48 8.79
N ILE A 122 -8.41 7.02 10.02
CA ILE A 122 -9.51 7.35 10.91
C ILE A 122 -8.98 8.32 11.95
N ASP A 123 -9.66 9.46 12.08
CA ASP A 123 -9.29 10.45 13.06
C ASP A 123 -9.78 10.12 14.49
N ASP A 124 -9.30 10.86 15.49
CA ASP A 124 -9.71 10.74 16.90
C ASP A 124 -11.21 10.96 17.16
N ILE A 125 -11.94 11.54 16.21
CA ILE A 125 -13.39 11.78 16.28
C ILE A 125 -14.15 10.72 15.46
N GLY A 126 -13.45 9.73 14.90
CA GLY A 126 -14.01 8.63 14.12
C GLY A 126 -14.32 8.97 12.65
N ARG A 127 -13.85 10.12 12.12
CA ARG A 127 -14.01 10.45 10.70
C ARG A 127 -12.97 9.72 9.86
N GLY A 128 -13.44 8.99 8.85
CA GLY A 128 -12.60 8.28 7.90
C GLY A 128 -12.21 9.13 6.68
N TYR A 129 -10.93 9.09 6.34
CA TYR A 129 -10.35 9.67 5.13
C TYR A 129 -9.73 8.55 4.31
N SER A 130 -10.21 8.36 3.09
CA SER A 130 -9.71 7.28 2.22
C SER A 130 -9.23 7.77 0.86
N SER A 131 -8.26 7.03 0.33
CA SER A 131 -7.85 7.07 -1.08
C SER A 131 -7.91 5.66 -1.64
N VAL A 132 -8.41 5.52 -2.86
CA VAL A 132 -8.48 4.23 -3.57
C VAL A 132 -7.76 4.37 -4.90
N VAL A 133 -6.84 3.44 -5.17
CA VAL A 133 -6.07 3.38 -6.40
C VAL A 133 -6.19 1.98 -6.96
N TYR A 134 -6.40 1.88 -8.27
CA TYR A 134 -6.44 0.62 -8.98
C TYR A 134 -5.12 0.43 -9.74
N GLY A 135 -4.70 -0.81 -9.85
CA GLY A 135 -3.50 -1.15 -10.57
C GLY A 135 -3.56 -2.56 -11.14
N ARG A 136 -2.50 -2.93 -11.85
CA ARG A 136 -2.29 -4.29 -12.36
C ARG A 136 -0.93 -4.78 -11.91
N SER A 137 -0.87 -6.02 -11.45
CA SER A 137 0.39 -6.63 -11.02
C SER A 137 0.52 -8.06 -11.51
N GLN A 138 1.74 -8.42 -11.89
CA GLN A 138 2.09 -9.82 -12.11
C GLN A 138 2.47 -10.44 -10.77
N VAL A 139 2.18 -11.73 -10.63
CA VAL A 139 2.70 -12.52 -9.51
C VAL A 139 4.21 -12.54 -9.60
N HIS A 140 4.90 -12.20 -8.50
CA HIS A 140 6.35 -12.17 -8.46
C HIS A 140 6.95 -13.52 -8.90
N SER A 141 7.96 -13.44 -9.75
CA SER A 141 8.75 -14.60 -10.15
C SER A 141 10.16 -14.15 -10.53
N SER A 142 11.12 -14.45 -9.66
CA SER A 142 12.54 -14.10 -9.87
C SER A 142 13.06 -14.57 -11.24
N VAL A 143 12.69 -15.77 -11.69
CA VAL A 143 13.10 -16.33 -12.99
C VAL A 143 12.55 -15.54 -14.18
N LYS A 144 11.31 -15.06 -14.11
CA LYS A 144 10.69 -14.24 -15.18
C LYS A 144 11.24 -12.81 -15.19
N GLU A 145 11.57 -12.30 -14.02
CA GLU A 145 12.05 -10.93 -13.83
C GLU A 145 13.53 -10.77 -14.16
N LEU A 146 14.35 -11.82 -13.96
CA LEU A 146 15.78 -11.86 -14.35
C LEU A 146 16.00 -11.97 -15.86
N LYS A 147 15.08 -12.59 -16.62
CA LYS A 147 15.24 -12.81 -18.08
C LYS A 147 15.16 -11.55 -18.95
N ARG A 148 14.99 -10.36 -18.39
CA ARG A 148 14.97 -9.09 -19.15
C ARG A 148 16.36 -8.45 -19.33
N LEU A 149 17.42 -9.18 -19.04
CA LEU A 149 18.82 -8.76 -19.21
C LEU A 149 19.56 -9.46 -20.37
N GLU A 150 18.86 -10.19 -21.24
CA GLU A 150 19.47 -10.71 -22.46
C GLU A 150 19.21 -9.74 -23.62
N TYR A 151 20.31 -9.15 -24.09
CA TYR A 151 20.47 -8.18 -25.17
C TYR A 151 20.01 -8.72 -26.53
#